data_AF-A0A1G9GBT5-F1
#
_entry.id   AF-A0A1G9GBT5-F1
#
_cell.length_a   1.000
_cell.length_b   1.000
_cell.length_c   1.000
_cell.angle_alpha   90.00
_cell.angle_beta   90.00
_cell.angle_gamma   90.00
#
_symmetry.space_group_name_H-M   'P 1'
#
loop_
_entity.id
_entity.type
_entity.pdbx_description
1 polymer ?
#
loop_
_entity_poly.entity_id
_entity_poly.type
_entity_poly.pdbx_seq_one_letter_code
_entity_poly.pdbx_strand_id
1 'polypeptide(L)'
;MGAGMPRNAARRARRVQLLDAMADRIDHAREAVQQLHGRGGGWPAHVKLRAPLITGGPFNPPPIARLAAPRGVNLQVYLLALFEAQSRKRNGIAGPCPIPISGAEVSWVDLVVSQAKQNMQAKPPVTATQNRVRQIKSAIKRLADEGLILRDVGESSKRFSFMLLQEPSIRRQEKMDYAIPEHYEGGRSVISVPVQFFTNGWVYFLTDSEIRMYLALKHVAARFRDEHLLRGVYITERDREWLYGISRDVYESHLTLSRFGLVQLVPNPLRHQDGRVVDFENHLRKGRFIPPHRFRISADSAFFELPMGKVRRALLNHPPSREQMRSKTPVKDSEIGY
;
A
#
# COMPACT_ATOMS: atom_id res chain seq x y z
N MET A 1 -14.49 -23.85 28.03
CA MET A 1 -15.32 -23.31 26.93
C MET A 1 -14.76 -21.96 26.53
N GLY A 2 -14.10 -21.89 25.37
CA GLY A 2 -13.19 -20.80 25.00
C GLY A 2 -13.91 -19.49 24.68
N ALA A 3 -13.48 -18.40 25.33
CA ALA A 3 -13.91 -17.04 25.00
C ALA A 3 -13.53 -16.72 23.55
N GLY A 4 -14.53 -16.41 22.71
CA GLY A 4 -14.33 -16.04 21.32
C GLY A 4 -13.44 -14.80 21.19
N MET A 5 -12.34 -14.94 20.45
CA MET A 5 -11.40 -13.86 20.17
C MET A 5 -12.12 -12.71 19.42
N PRO A 6 -11.95 -11.42 19.80
CA PRO A 6 -12.62 -10.31 19.12
C PRO A 6 -12.31 -10.31 17.62
N ARG A 7 -13.30 -10.00 16.75
CA ARG A 7 -13.19 -10.07 15.27
C ARG A 7 -11.89 -9.46 14.72
N ASN A 8 -11.41 -8.37 15.31
CA ASN A 8 -10.17 -7.70 14.91
C ASN A 8 -8.91 -8.46 15.31
N ALA A 9 -8.88 -9.11 16.47
CA ALA A 9 -7.78 -9.95 16.90
C ALA A 9 -7.68 -11.21 16.03
N ALA A 10 -8.81 -11.85 15.70
CA ALA A 10 -8.84 -12.98 14.77
C ALA A 10 -8.35 -12.59 13.36
N ARG A 11 -8.71 -11.40 12.85
CA ARG A 11 -8.17 -10.88 11.58
C ARG A 11 -6.66 -10.67 11.63
N ARG A 12 -6.12 -10.13 12.72
CA ARG A 12 -4.67 -9.95 12.92
C ARG A 12 -3.94 -11.29 12.97
N ALA A 13 -4.45 -12.26 13.73
CA ALA A 13 -3.88 -13.60 13.82
C ALA A 13 -3.87 -14.31 12.46
N ARG A 14 -4.98 -14.24 11.70
CA ARG A 14 -5.02 -14.77 10.31
C ARG A 14 -4.01 -14.08 9.41
N ARG A 15 -3.80 -12.77 9.54
CA ARG A 15 -2.80 -12.05 8.76
C ARG A 15 -1.39 -12.53 9.08
N VAL A 16 -1.06 -12.75 10.35
CA VAL A 16 0.24 -13.32 10.73
C VAL A 16 0.42 -14.71 10.13
N GLN A 17 -0.56 -15.60 10.26
CA GLN A 17 -0.51 -16.94 9.64
C GLN A 17 -0.29 -16.89 8.13
N LEU A 18 -0.94 -15.95 7.44
CA LEU A 18 -0.75 -15.77 5.99
C LEU A 18 0.65 -15.26 5.65
N LEU A 19 1.22 -14.35 6.45
CA LEU A 19 2.59 -13.87 6.26
C LEU A 19 3.61 -14.98 6.53
N ASP A 20 3.42 -15.75 7.61
CA ASP A 20 4.28 -16.89 7.95
C ASP A 20 4.24 -17.95 6.84
N ALA A 21 3.06 -18.27 6.31
CA ALA A 21 2.90 -19.21 5.20
C ALA A 21 3.49 -18.72 3.86
N MET A 22 3.83 -17.43 3.77
CA MET A 22 4.40 -16.82 2.57
C MET A 22 5.85 -16.36 2.77
N ALA A 23 6.48 -16.66 3.91
CA ALA A 23 7.79 -16.13 4.31
C ALA A 23 8.86 -16.39 3.23
N ASP A 24 9.10 -17.65 2.87
CA ASP A 24 10.09 -18.03 1.84
C ASP A 24 9.83 -17.31 0.51
N ARG A 25 8.56 -17.13 0.17
CA ARG A 25 8.17 -16.48 -1.08
C ARG A 25 8.41 -14.97 -1.03
N ILE A 26 8.20 -14.36 0.12
CA ILE A 26 8.51 -12.95 0.36
C ILE A 26 10.02 -12.73 0.34
N ASP A 27 10.79 -13.63 0.93
CA ASP A 27 12.26 -13.56 0.92
C ASP A 27 12.83 -13.70 -0.49
N HIS A 28 12.35 -14.66 -1.28
CA HIS A 28 12.71 -14.77 -2.70
C HIS A 28 12.40 -13.49 -3.48
N ALA A 29 11.22 -12.90 -3.28
CA ALA A 29 10.84 -11.66 -3.96
C ALA A 29 11.68 -10.47 -3.51
N ARG A 30 12.03 -10.40 -2.21
CA ARG A 30 12.93 -9.40 -1.65
C ARG A 30 14.32 -9.49 -2.29
N GLU A 31 14.87 -10.69 -2.41
CA GLU A 31 16.17 -10.93 -3.06
C GLU A 31 16.15 -10.52 -4.53
N ALA A 32 15.08 -10.86 -5.27
CA ALA A 32 14.91 -10.43 -6.65
C ALA A 32 14.84 -8.89 -6.80
N VAL A 33 14.15 -8.21 -5.87
CA VAL A 33 14.10 -6.74 -5.82
C VAL A 33 15.47 -6.14 -5.51
N GLN A 34 16.22 -6.73 -4.58
CA GLN A 34 17.59 -6.30 -4.25
C GLN A 34 18.54 -6.50 -5.43
N GLN A 35 18.42 -7.62 -6.14
CA GLN A 35 19.22 -7.89 -7.34
C GLN A 35 18.92 -6.86 -8.44
N LEU A 36 17.64 -6.51 -8.64
CA LEU A 36 17.22 -5.47 -9.58
C LEU A 36 17.83 -4.11 -9.24
N HIS A 37 17.80 -3.73 -7.96
CA HIS A 37 18.43 -2.50 -7.46
C HIS A 37 19.95 -2.50 -7.68
N GLY A 38 20.61 -3.63 -7.38
CA GLY A 38 22.04 -3.81 -7.56
C GLY A 38 22.48 -3.70 -9.02
N ARG A 39 21.71 -4.27 -9.96
CA ARG A 39 21.95 -4.12 -11.41
C ARG A 39 21.83 -2.67 -11.88
N GLY A 40 21.02 -1.86 -11.20
CA GLY A 40 20.90 -0.42 -11.38
C GLY A 40 22.02 0.40 -10.73
N GLY A 41 23.05 -0.26 -10.17
CA GLY A 41 24.15 0.40 -9.45
C GLY A 41 23.76 0.86 -8.04
N GLY A 42 22.72 0.29 -7.43
CA GLY A 42 22.23 0.68 -6.10
C GLY A 42 21.47 2.01 -6.09
N TRP A 43 20.97 2.44 -7.25
CA TRP A 43 20.13 3.64 -7.40
C TRP A 43 18.66 3.24 -7.64
N PRO A 44 17.66 4.06 -7.24
CA PRO A 44 17.75 5.28 -6.44
C PRO A 44 17.77 5.01 -4.93
N ALA A 45 18.07 6.06 -4.13
CA ALA A 45 17.83 6.07 -2.68
C ALA A 45 16.35 6.22 -2.34
N HIS A 46 15.57 6.87 -3.23
CA HIS A 46 14.14 7.05 -3.10
C HIS A 46 13.44 6.83 -4.43
N VAL A 47 12.33 6.10 -4.40
CA VAL A 47 11.40 6.03 -5.51
C VAL A 47 10.45 7.22 -5.41
N LYS A 48 10.39 8.03 -6.47
CA LYS A 48 9.53 9.21 -6.55
C LYS A 48 8.17 8.84 -7.14
N LEU A 49 7.10 9.31 -6.53
CA LEU A 49 5.72 9.10 -7.00
C LEU A 49 5.07 10.46 -7.22
N ARG A 50 4.40 10.67 -8.36
CA ARG A 50 3.68 11.93 -8.59
C ARG A 50 2.36 11.97 -7.82
N ALA A 51 1.97 13.16 -7.39
CA ALA A 51 0.71 13.40 -6.68
C ALA A 51 -0.52 12.84 -7.41
N PRO A 52 -0.66 12.92 -8.76
CA PRO A 52 -1.82 12.38 -9.47
C PRO A 52 -2.04 10.87 -9.30
N LEU A 53 -1.03 10.10 -8.88
CA LEU A 53 -1.24 8.70 -8.47
C LEU A 53 -2.16 8.60 -7.24
N ILE A 54 -2.02 9.56 -6.31
CA ILE A 54 -2.56 9.53 -4.95
C ILE A 54 -3.74 10.48 -4.80
N THR A 55 -3.81 11.53 -5.61
CA THR A 55 -4.85 12.56 -5.59
C THR A 55 -5.77 12.45 -6.80
N GLY A 56 -7.07 12.50 -6.55
CA GLY A 56 -8.11 12.55 -7.56
C GLY A 56 -8.99 13.80 -7.40
N GLY A 57 -10.26 13.65 -7.74
CA GLY A 57 -11.29 14.67 -7.52
C GLY A 57 -12.58 14.06 -6.95
N PRO A 58 -13.58 14.89 -6.59
CA PRO A 58 -14.78 14.47 -5.88
C PRO A 58 -15.54 13.28 -6.51
N PHE A 59 -15.47 13.14 -7.83
CA PHE A 59 -16.14 12.07 -8.59
C PHE A 59 -15.16 11.19 -9.39
N ASN A 60 -13.86 11.40 -9.21
CA ASN A 60 -12.82 10.66 -9.90
C ASN A 60 -11.77 10.21 -8.88
N PRO A 61 -11.98 9.04 -8.23
CA PRO A 61 -11.05 8.56 -7.21
C PRO A 61 -9.66 8.38 -7.82
N PRO A 62 -8.57 8.61 -7.07
CA PRO A 62 -7.22 8.53 -7.61
C PRO A 62 -6.88 7.14 -8.18
N PRO A 63 -5.94 7.02 -9.13
CA PRO A 63 -5.51 5.73 -9.67
C PRO A 63 -5.16 4.72 -8.58
N ILE A 64 -4.45 5.12 -7.52
CA ILE A 64 -4.11 4.23 -6.41
C ILE A 64 -5.34 3.60 -5.72
N ALA A 65 -6.46 4.33 -5.66
CA ALA A 65 -7.71 3.83 -5.09
C ALA A 65 -8.40 2.84 -6.04
N ARG A 66 -8.31 3.07 -7.36
CA ARG A 66 -8.92 2.19 -8.40
C ARG A 66 -8.10 0.92 -8.67
N LEU A 67 -6.81 0.94 -8.33
CA LEU A 67 -5.93 -0.23 -8.37
C LEU A 67 -6.09 -1.13 -7.14
N ALA A 68 -6.39 -0.53 -5.98
CA ALA A 68 -6.55 -1.28 -4.75
C ALA A 68 -7.71 -2.27 -4.85
N ALA A 69 -7.39 -3.55 -4.71
CA ALA A 69 -8.37 -4.63 -4.79
C ALA A 69 -8.06 -5.65 -3.69
N PRO A 70 -9.06 -6.12 -2.92
CA PRO A 70 -8.83 -7.15 -1.92
C PRO A 70 -8.14 -8.37 -2.53
N ARG A 71 -6.93 -8.71 -2.03
CA ARG A 71 -6.10 -9.83 -2.51
C ARG A 71 -5.62 -9.70 -3.96
N GLY A 72 -5.74 -8.51 -4.56
CA GLY A 72 -5.17 -8.20 -5.87
C GLY A 72 -3.67 -7.94 -5.78
N VAL A 73 -3.01 -7.98 -6.94
CA VAL A 73 -1.59 -7.62 -7.07
C VAL A 73 -1.39 -6.34 -7.89
N ASN A 74 -2.47 -5.64 -8.24
CA ASN A 74 -2.43 -4.50 -9.17
C ASN A 74 -1.55 -3.37 -8.64
N LEU A 75 -1.80 -2.94 -7.39
CA LEU A 75 -1.03 -1.87 -6.76
C LEU A 75 0.42 -2.29 -6.55
N GLN A 76 0.65 -3.53 -6.10
CA GLN A 76 1.99 -4.09 -5.94
C GLN A 76 2.78 -4.10 -7.25
N VAL A 77 2.19 -4.62 -8.34
CA VAL A 77 2.81 -4.64 -9.68
C VAL A 77 3.14 -3.22 -10.13
N TYR A 78 2.24 -2.26 -9.92
CA TYR A 78 2.49 -0.88 -10.31
C TYR A 78 3.63 -0.22 -9.53
N LEU A 79 3.65 -0.37 -8.20
CA LEU A 79 4.72 0.18 -7.37
C LEU A 79 6.06 -0.46 -7.68
N LEU A 80 6.10 -1.78 -7.93
CA LEU A 80 7.30 -2.48 -8.37
C LEU A 80 7.75 -2.03 -9.77
N ALA A 81 6.83 -1.70 -10.67
CA ALA A 81 7.16 -1.16 -11.99
C ALA A 81 7.77 0.24 -11.89
N LEU A 82 7.24 1.11 -11.03
CA LEU A 82 7.83 2.42 -10.77
C LEU A 82 9.24 2.29 -10.15
N PHE A 83 9.40 1.37 -9.20
CA PHE A 83 10.70 1.03 -8.63
C PHE A 83 11.68 0.51 -9.70
N GLU A 84 11.24 -0.39 -10.57
CA GLU A 84 12.04 -0.96 -11.66
C GLU A 84 12.52 0.13 -12.63
N ALA A 85 11.59 0.94 -13.11
CA ALA A 85 11.86 2.00 -14.08
C ALA A 85 12.84 3.04 -13.54
N GLN A 86 12.68 3.39 -12.26
CA GLN A 86 13.61 4.27 -11.58
C GLN A 86 14.94 3.57 -11.28
N SER A 87 14.97 2.29 -10.93
CA SER A 87 16.25 1.63 -10.63
C SER A 87 17.15 1.50 -11.85
N ARG A 88 16.59 1.43 -13.07
CA ARG A 88 17.39 1.29 -14.30
C ARG A 88 18.03 2.57 -14.81
N LYS A 89 17.36 3.71 -14.66
CA LYS A 89 17.78 4.97 -15.32
C LYS A 89 17.81 6.10 -14.32
N ARG A 90 18.89 6.89 -14.32
CA ARG A 90 19.05 7.99 -13.36
C ARG A 90 18.20 9.21 -13.70
N ASN A 91 18.12 9.57 -14.99
CA ASN A 91 17.36 10.69 -15.52
C ASN A 91 16.71 10.31 -16.86
N GLY A 92 15.54 10.87 -17.15
CA GLY A 92 14.87 10.75 -18.45
C GLY A 92 13.78 9.67 -18.53
N ILE A 93 13.50 9.24 -19.76
CA ILE A 93 12.40 8.34 -20.10
C ILE A 93 12.79 6.89 -19.82
N ALA A 94 12.00 6.18 -19.02
CA ALA A 94 12.28 4.79 -18.64
C ALA A 94 12.25 3.83 -19.83
N GLY A 95 11.43 4.14 -20.84
CA GLY A 95 11.17 3.28 -22.00
C GLY A 95 10.45 1.98 -21.61
N PRO A 96 10.39 1.00 -22.52
CA PRO A 96 9.76 -0.30 -22.25
C PRO A 96 10.40 -1.04 -21.08
N CYS A 97 9.60 -1.80 -20.34
CA CYS A 97 10.05 -2.62 -19.22
C CYS A 97 10.76 -3.89 -19.75
N PRO A 98 12.07 -4.07 -19.49
CA PRO A 98 12.84 -5.20 -20.00
C PRO A 98 12.55 -6.52 -19.27
N ILE A 99 11.91 -6.46 -18.09
CA ILE A 99 11.68 -7.64 -17.26
C ILE A 99 10.55 -8.49 -17.85
N PRO A 100 10.82 -9.76 -18.20
CA PRO A 100 9.80 -10.64 -18.74
C PRO A 100 8.84 -11.08 -17.63
N ILE A 101 7.65 -11.56 -18.02
CA ILE A 101 6.68 -12.07 -17.04
C ILE A 101 7.24 -13.30 -16.31
N SER A 102 7.93 -14.20 -17.00
CA SER A 102 8.48 -15.45 -16.45
C SER A 102 9.67 -15.95 -17.28
N GLY A 103 10.50 -16.82 -16.70
CA GLY A 103 11.48 -17.62 -17.44
C GLY A 103 12.86 -16.98 -17.64
N ALA A 104 13.15 -15.89 -16.94
CA ALA A 104 14.48 -15.30 -16.86
C ALA A 104 15.01 -15.40 -15.43
N GLU A 105 16.27 -15.02 -15.23
CA GLU A 105 16.93 -14.97 -13.91
C GLU A 105 16.16 -14.09 -12.91
N VAL A 106 15.64 -12.95 -13.38
CA VAL A 106 14.68 -12.11 -12.65
C VAL A 106 13.48 -11.86 -13.55
N SER A 107 12.29 -12.24 -13.09
CA SER A 107 11.03 -12.04 -13.80
C SER A 107 9.94 -11.45 -12.91
N TRP A 108 8.83 -10.98 -13.49
CA TRP A 108 7.69 -10.50 -12.69
C TRP A 108 7.13 -11.59 -11.76
N VAL A 109 7.22 -12.86 -12.18
CA VAL A 109 6.87 -14.01 -11.35
C VAL A 109 7.76 -14.15 -10.13
N ASP A 110 8.95 -13.56 -10.09
CA ASP A 110 9.87 -13.53 -8.94
C ASP A 110 9.64 -12.31 -8.06
N LEU A 111 9.33 -11.17 -8.65
CA LEU A 111 9.10 -9.90 -7.94
C LEU A 111 7.73 -9.83 -7.23
N VAL A 112 6.71 -10.49 -7.78
CA VAL A 112 5.33 -10.40 -7.25
C VAL A 112 5.08 -11.51 -6.24
N VAL A 113 4.57 -11.13 -5.09
CA VAL A 113 4.12 -12.04 -4.03
C VAL A 113 2.60 -12.11 -4.07
N SER A 114 2.05 -13.32 -4.22
CA SER A 114 0.61 -13.56 -4.20
C SER A 114 0.26 -14.85 -3.48
N GLN A 115 -0.94 -14.94 -2.92
CA GLN A 115 -1.52 -16.15 -2.31
C GLN A 115 -1.96 -17.19 -3.35
N ALA A 116 -1.33 -17.23 -4.52
CA ALA A 116 -1.67 -18.17 -5.58
C ALA A 116 -1.51 -19.62 -5.07
N LYS A 117 -2.63 -20.33 -4.94
CA LYS A 117 -2.65 -21.75 -4.59
C LYS A 117 -2.59 -22.59 -5.86
N GLN A 118 -1.95 -23.75 -5.78
CA GLN A 118 -2.10 -24.77 -6.82
C GLN A 118 -3.52 -25.33 -6.83
N ASN A 119 -4.06 -25.59 -8.01
CA ASN A 119 -5.34 -26.28 -8.18
C ASN A 119 -5.09 -27.55 -9.01
N MET A 120 -4.78 -28.63 -8.31
CA MET A 120 -4.53 -29.95 -8.92
C MET A 120 -5.81 -30.65 -9.36
N GLN A 121 -6.99 -30.13 -8.98
CA GLN A 121 -8.29 -30.64 -9.39
C GLN A 121 -8.81 -29.99 -10.69
N ALA A 122 -8.16 -28.91 -11.16
CA ALA A 122 -8.46 -28.33 -12.46
C ALA A 122 -8.01 -29.26 -13.59
N LYS A 123 -8.73 -29.24 -14.73
CA LYS A 123 -8.33 -29.92 -15.96
C LYS A 123 -8.05 -28.87 -17.05
N PRO A 124 -6.78 -28.61 -17.42
CA PRO A 124 -5.55 -29.20 -16.88
C PRO A 124 -5.17 -28.66 -15.47
N PRO A 125 -4.36 -29.40 -14.68
CA PRO A 125 -3.86 -28.95 -13.38
C PRO A 125 -3.13 -27.62 -13.49
N VAL A 126 -3.37 -26.71 -12.54
CA VAL A 126 -2.77 -25.37 -12.57
C VAL A 126 -1.83 -25.17 -11.41
N THR A 127 -0.55 -24.90 -11.71
CA THR A 127 0.48 -24.66 -10.69
C THR A 127 0.33 -23.27 -10.07
N ALA A 128 0.90 -23.08 -8.87
CA ALA A 128 0.94 -21.76 -8.22
C ALA A 128 1.62 -20.70 -9.10
N THR A 129 2.69 -21.08 -9.81
CA THR A 129 3.40 -20.24 -10.77
C THR A 129 2.51 -19.82 -11.94
N GLN A 130 1.77 -20.76 -12.54
CA GLN A 130 0.82 -20.44 -13.62
C GLN A 130 -0.29 -19.51 -13.16
N ASN A 131 -0.83 -19.73 -11.95
CA ASN A 131 -1.81 -18.83 -11.35
C ASN A 131 -1.24 -17.43 -11.12
N ARG A 132 0.02 -17.32 -10.70
CA ARG A 132 0.70 -16.02 -10.56
C ARG A 132 0.91 -15.33 -11.90
N VAL A 133 1.32 -16.04 -12.94
CA VAL A 133 1.41 -15.50 -14.31
C VAL A 133 0.06 -14.92 -14.75
N ARG A 134 -1.04 -15.64 -14.51
CA ARG A 134 -2.40 -15.15 -14.81
C ARG A 134 -2.73 -13.89 -14.01
N GLN A 135 -2.44 -13.85 -12.72
CA GLN A 135 -2.65 -12.66 -11.87
C GLN A 135 -1.85 -11.45 -12.36
N ILE A 136 -0.58 -11.64 -12.72
CA ILE A 136 0.29 -10.60 -13.27
C ILE A 136 -0.28 -10.08 -14.60
N LYS A 137 -0.67 -10.96 -15.52
CA LYS A 137 -1.30 -10.56 -16.79
C LYS A 137 -2.59 -9.78 -16.58
N SER A 138 -3.43 -10.20 -15.63
CA SER A 138 -4.65 -9.47 -15.25
C SER A 138 -4.34 -8.10 -14.65
N ALA A 139 -3.30 -8.00 -13.81
CA ALA A 139 -2.83 -6.73 -13.26
C ALA A 139 -2.32 -5.80 -14.36
N ILE A 140 -1.49 -6.29 -15.28
CA ILE A 140 -1.02 -5.53 -16.46
C ILE A 140 -2.22 -5.03 -17.28
N LYS A 141 -3.21 -5.88 -17.57
CA LYS A 141 -4.44 -5.45 -18.23
C LYS A 141 -5.11 -4.31 -17.46
N ARG A 142 -5.31 -4.46 -16.15
CA ARG A 142 -5.93 -3.44 -15.30
C ARG A 142 -5.17 -2.12 -15.30
N LEU A 143 -3.85 -2.16 -15.27
CA LEU A 143 -3.01 -0.95 -15.35
C LEU A 143 -3.15 -0.23 -16.70
N ALA A 144 -3.32 -0.99 -17.79
CA ALA A 144 -3.55 -0.42 -19.11
C ALA A 144 -4.93 0.23 -19.22
N ASP A 145 -5.96 -0.43 -18.67
CA ASP A 145 -7.33 0.10 -18.58
C ASP A 145 -7.37 1.42 -17.76
N GLU A 146 -6.48 1.54 -16.78
CA GLU A 146 -6.28 2.74 -15.95
C GLU A 146 -5.38 3.81 -16.58
N GLY A 147 -4.86 3.57 -17.80
CA GLY A 147 -4.00 4.51 -18.52
C GLY A 147 -2.61 4.68 -17.91
N LEU A 148 -2.15 3.75 -17.08
CA LEU A 148 -0.86 3.81 -16.39
C LEU A 148 0.27 3.11 -17.16
N ILE A 149 -0.07 2.27 -18.14
CA ILE A 149 0.89 1.58 -19.00
C ILE A 149 0.37 1.46 -20.44
N LEU A 150 1.30 1.25 -21.38
CA LEU A 150 1.06 0.65 -22.69
C LEU A 150 1.49 -0.81 -22.66
N ARG A 151 0.71 -1.69 -23.28
CA ARG A 151 0.98 -3.13 -23.31
C ARG A 151 1.67 -3.55 -24.60
N ASP A 152 2.36 -4.69 -24.54
CA ASP A 152 2.79 -5.44 -25.72
C ASP A 152 3.62 -4.55 -26.70
N VAL A 153 4.60 -3.84 -26.13
CA VAL A 153 5.36 -2.76 -26.81
C VAL A 153 6.57 -3.34 -27.56
N GLY A 154 6.83 -2.83 -28.77
CA GLY A 154 7.94 -3.24 -29.62
C GLY A 154 7.54 -4.28 -30.69
N GLU A 155 8.50 -4.65 -31.52
CA GLU A 155 8.30 -5.61 -32.61
C GLU A 155 8.09 -7.05 -32.09
N SER A 156 7.47 -7.90 -32.90
CA SER A 156 7.13 -9.28 -32.53
C SER A 156 8.32 -10.12 -32.03
N SER A 157 9.54 -9.83 -32.49
CA SER A 157 10.78 -10.52 -32.08
C SER A 157 11.39 -10.00 -30.77
N LYS A 158 11.03 -8.77 -30.34
CA LYS A 158 11.53 -8.11 -29.12
C LYS A 158 10.39 -7.42 -28.36
N ARG A 159 9.29 -8.15 -28.16
CA ARG A 159 8.09 -7.61 -27.51
C ARG A 159 8.29 -7.53 -26.00
N PHE A 160 8.23 -6.31 -25.47
CA PHE A 160 8.19 -6.05 -24.04
C PHE A 160 6.77 -6.21 -23.52
N SER A 161 6.63 -6.67 -22.28
CA SER A 161 5.30 -6.91 -21.69
C SER A 161 4.51 -5.60 -21.55
N PHE A 162 5.19 -4.52 -21.18
CA PHE A 162 4.59 -3.19 -21.09
C PHE A 162 5.62 -2.05 -21.04
N MET A 163 5.15 -0.82 -21.16
CA MET A 163 5.86 0.43 -20.91
C MET A 163 5.04 1.31 -19.96
N LEU A 164 5.67 1.94 -18.97
CA LEU A 164 4.97 2.87 -18.07
C LEU A 164 4.59 4.17 -18.80
N LEU A 165 3.44 4.71 -18.42
CA LEU A 165 2.99 6.05 -18.77
C LEU A 165 3.09 6.97 -17.55
N GLN A 166 3.17 8.28 -17.79
CA GLN A 166 3.02 9.26 -16.72
C GLN A 166 1.64 9.16 -16.07
N GLU A 167 1.59 9.38 -14.77
CA GLU A 167 0.35 9.29 -14.01
C GLU A 167 -0.65 10.34 -14.50
N PRO A 168 -1.90 9.94 -14.79
CA PRO A 168 -2.88 10.80 -15.43
C PRO A 168 -3.19 11.99 -14.53
N SER A 169 -2.95 13.20 -15.03
CA SER A 169 -3.32 14.42 -14.33
C SER A 169 -4.69 14.90 -14.80
N ILE A 170 -5.47 15.50 -13.90
CA ILE A 170 -6.77 16.10 -14.26
C ILE A 170 -6.62 17.17 -15.36
N ARG A 171 -5.43 17.78 -15.48
CA ARG A 171 -5.14 18.89 -16.40
C ARG A 171 -4.58 18.46 -17.76
N ARG A 172 -4.14 17.20 -17.91
CA ARG A 172 -3.46 16.72 -19.13
C ARG A 172 -3.95 15.32 -19.47
N GLN A 173 -4.62 15.20 -20.61
CA GLN A 173 -5.23 13.96 -21.09
C GLN A 173 -4.31 13.14 -22.01
N GLU A 174 -3.22 13.72 -22.51
CA GLU A 174 -2.28 13.03 -23.38
C GLU A 174 -1.49 11.95 -22.63
N LYS A 175 -1.41 10.76 -23.24
CA LYS A 175 -0.58 9.66 -22.75
C LYS A 175 0.87 9.97 -23.09
N MET A 176 1.68 10.21 -22.07
CA MET A 176 3.11 10.44 -22.23
C MET A 176 3.91 9.30 -21.64
N ASP A 177 5.05 9.01 -22.27
CA ASP A 177 6.01 8.04 -21.76
C ASP A 177 6.46 8.43 -20.35
N TYR A 178 6.58 7.43 -19.49
CA TYR A 178 7.02 7.65 -18.14
C TYR A 178 8.44 8.22 -18.11
N ALA A 179 8.53 9.45 -17.60
CA ALA A 179 9.78 10.07 -17.21
C ALA A 179 9.86 10.10 -15.68
N ILE A 180 11.06 9.85 -15.17
CA ILE A 180 11.33 9.91 -13.73
C ILE A 180 11.12 11.34 -13.25
N PRO A 181 10.34 11.58 -12.17
CA PRO A 181 10.09 12.94 -11.70
C PRO A 181 11.40 13.69 -11.39
N GLU A 182 11.57 14.85 -12.00
CA GLU A 182 12.77 15.67 -11.83
C GLU A 182 12.82 16.33 -10.45
N HIS A 183 13.96 16.92 -10.08
CA HIS A 183 14.10 17.57 -8.76
C HIS A 183 13.26 18.84 -8.65
N TYR A 184 13.06 19.59 -9.74
CA TYR A 184 12.21 20.79 -9.77
C TYR A 184 10.71 20.48 -9.77
N GLU A 185 10.31 19.25 -10.12
CA GLU A 185 8.95 18.76 -9.83
C GLU A 185 8.74 18.60 -8.31
N GLY A 186 9.82 18.71 -7.51
CA GLY A 186 9.86 18.61 -6.06
C GLY A 186 9.05 19.69 -5.35
N GLY A 187 8.13 19.24 -4.49
CA GLY A 187 7.17 20.08 -3.77
C GLY A 187 5.82 19.37 -3.68
N ARG A 188 4.72 20.14 -3.79
CA ARG A 188 3.31 19.68 -3.69
C ARG A 188 2.90 18.60 -4.70
N SER A 189 3.78 18.22 -5.62
CA SER A 189 3.47 17.38 -6.79
C SER A 189 4.18 16.03 -6.81
N VAL A 190 5.15 15.78 -5.91
CA VAL A 190 5.93 14.53 -5.87
C VAL A 190 6.20 14.12 -4.42
N ILE A 191 6.02 12.84 -4.11
CA ILE A 191 6.46 12.24 -2.84
C ILE A 191 7.64 11.29 -3.08
N SER A 192 8.50 11.17 -2.08
CA SER A 192 9.65 10.26 -2.11
C SER A 192 9.42 9.10 -1.16
N VAL A 193 9.55 7.85 -1.62
CA VAL A 193 9.46 6.63 -0.81
C VAL A 193 10.87 6.03 -0.69
N PRO A 194 11.40 5.76 0.52
CA PRO A 194 12.74 5.21 0.67
C PRO A 194 12.84 3.88 -0.07
N VAL A 195 13.97 3.63 -0.71
CA VAL A 195 14.21 2.40 -1.47
C VAL A 195 14.02 1.14 -0.61
N GLN A 196 14.30 1.24 0.69
CA GLN A 196 14.09 0.17 1.68
C GLN A 196 12.63 -0.26 1.82
N PHE A 197 11.67 0.58 1.42
CA PHE A 197 10.27 0.15 1.28
C PHE A 197 10.12 -1.05 0.32
N PHE A 198 10.96 -1.10 -0.72
CA PHE A 198 11.00 -2.15 -1.71
C PHE A 198 12.05 -3.21 -1.33
N THR A 199 13.30 -2.79 -1.11
CA THR A 199 14.43 -3.73 -0.93
C THR A 199 14.42 -4.47 0.40
N ASN A 200 13.72 -3.98 1.43
CA ASN A 200 13.45 -4.74 2.66
C ASN A 200 12.06 -5.39 2.65
N GLY A 201 11.30 -5.28 1.54
CA GLY A 201 10.06 -6.01 1.33
C GLY A 201 8.81 -5.41 1.96
N TRP A 202 8.83 -4.19 2.51
CA TRP A 202 7.65 -3.57 3.13
C TRP A 202 6.41 -3.51 2.22
N VAL A 203 6.62 -3.38 0.91
CA VAL A 203 5.57 -3.47 -0.12
C VAL A 203 4.75 -4.78 -0.06
N TYR A 204 5.33 -5.86 0.47
CA TYR A 204 4.67 -7.18 0.62
C TYR A 204 3.96 -7.35 1.96
N PHE A 205 4.36 -6.58 2.97
CA PHE A 205 3.81 -6.69 4.32
C PHE A 205 2.62 -5.78 4.54
N LEU A 206 2.56 -4.64 3.85
CA LEU A 206 1.44 -3.72 3.93
C LEU A 206 0.30 -4.15 3.01
N THR A 207 -0.93 -4.00 3.50
CA THR A 207 -2.14 -4.14 2.69
C THR A 207 -2.31 -2.91 1.78
N ASP A 208 -3.08 -3.03 0.70
CA ASP A 208 -3.40 -1.89 -0.16
C ASP A 208 -3.96 -0.69 0.62
N SER A 209 -4.81 -0.93 1.61
CA SER A 209 -5.37 0.13 2.48
C SER A 209 -4.28 0.85 3.28
N GLU A 210 -3.32 0.12 3.82
CA GLU A 210 -2.20 0.68 4.58
C GLU A 210 -1.23 1.44 3.67
N ILE A 211 -0.90 0.90 2.49
CA ILE A 211 -0.08 1.59 1.50
C ILE A 211 -0.76 2.91 1.10
N ARG A 212 -2.04 2.87 0.77
CA ARG A 212 -2.82 4.05 0.39
C ARG A 212 -2.84 5.12 1.49
N MET A 213 -3.13 4.71 2.72
CA MET A 213 -3.14 5.63 3.86
C MET A 213 -1.75 6.22 4.12
N TYR A 214 -0.69 5.40 4.06
CA TYR A 214 0.69 5.86 4.22
C TYR A 214 1.08 6.88 3.14
N LEU A 215 0.83 6.59 1.87
CA LEU A 215 1.19 7.48 0.76
C LEU A 215 0.36 8.78 0.76
N ALA A 216 -0.92 8.73 1.15
CA ALA A 216 -1.73 9.93 1.34
C ALA A 216 -1.16 10.82 2.45
N LEU A 217 -0.83 10.26 3.62
CA LEU A 217 -0.19 11.03 4.70
C LEU A 217 1.19 11.56 4.28
N LYS A 218 1.97 10.79 3.51
CA LYS A 218 3.27 11.24 2.98
C LYS A 218 3.12 12.41 2.02
N HIS A 219 2.07 12.40 1.19
CA HIS A 219 1.73 13.51 0.31
C HIS A 219 1.32 14.77 1.09
N VAL A 220 0.46 14.64 2.12
CA VAL A 220 0.08 15.78 2.96
C VAL A 220 1.30 16.33 3.71
N ALA A 221 2.15 15.47 4.27
CA ALA A 221 3.39 15.86 4.94
C ALA A 221 4.35 16.61 4.00
N ALA A 222 4.52 16.15 2.77
CA ALA A 222 5.33 16.83 1.76
C ALA A 222 4.73 18.20 1.36
N ARG A 223 3.39 18.29 1.24
CA ARG A 223 2.68 19.52 0.88
C ARG A 223 2.70 20.57 1.99
N PHE A 224 2.69 20.14 3.25
CA PHE A 224 2.64 21.00 4.44
C PHE A 224 3.81 20.67 5.39
N ARG A 225 5.04 20.84 4.88
CA ARG A 225 6.27 20.43 5.58
C ARG A 225 6.43 21.09 6.95
N ASP A 226 6.23 22.41 7.04
CA ASP A 226 6.41 23.14 8.30
C ASP A 226 5.40 22.68 9.35
N GLU A 227 4.14 22.49 8.92
CA GLU A 227 3.07 21.97 9.77
C GLU A 227 3.33 20.54 10.25
N HIS A 228 3.85 19.69 9.36
CA HIS A 228 4.24 18.32 9.69
C HIS A 228 5.29 18.30 10.80
N LEU A 229 6.33 19.12 10.69
CA LEU A 229 7.41 19.20 11.67
C LEU A 229 6.91 19.76 13.01
N LEU A 230 6.16 20.87 12.98
CA LEU A 230 5.71 21.56 14.19
C LEU A 230 4.67 20.75 14.97
N ARG A 231 3.56 20.38 14.33
CA ARG A 231 2.38 19.81 15.03
C ARG A 231 1.80 18.56 14.38
N GLY A 232 2.40 18.08 13.30
CA GLY A 232 1.87 16.98 12.51
C GLY A 232 0.72 17.42 11.58
N VAL A 233 0.45 16.57 10.59
CA VAL A 233 -0.57 16.80 9.56
C VAL A 233 -1.85 16.03 9.83
N TYR A 234 -2.95 16.46 9.24
CA TYR A 234 -4.22 15.74 9.29
C TYR A 234 -4.86 15.72 7.89
N ILE A 235 -5.82 14.82 7.71
CA ILE A 235 -6.68 14.79 6.51
C ILE A 235 -8.10 15.03 7.00
N THR A 236 -8.78 16.02 6.42
CA THR A 236 -10.20 16.25 6.71
C THR A 236 -11.05 15.13 6.14
N GLU A 237 -12.26 14.91 6.64
CA GLU A 237 -13.18 13.91 6.05
C GLU A 237 -13.45 14.19 4.57
N ARG A 238 -13.65 15.47 4.22
CA ARG A 238 -13.82 15.92 2.83
C ARG A 238 -12.62 15.56 1.97
N ASP A 239 -11.40 15.92 2.37
CA ASP A 239 -10.19 15.60 1.58
C ASP A 239 -9.94 14.10 1.51
N ARG A 240 -10.21 13.39 2.61
CA ARG A 240 -10.07 11.93 2.70
C ARG A 240 -10.87 11.27 1.57
N GLU A 241 -12.14 11.65 1.43
CA GLU A 241 -13.04 11.05 0.44
C GLU A 241 -12.80 11.61 -0.95
N TRP A 242 -12.79 12.94 -1.10
CA TRP A 242 -12.79 13.59 -2.41
C TRP A 242 -11.42 13.63 -3.06
N LEU A 243 -10.36 13.86 -2.28
CA LEU A 243 -9.01 13.99 -2.83
C LEU A 243 -8.31 12.64 -2.86
N TYR A 244 -8.41 11.84 -1.80
CA TYR A 244 -7.65 10.60 -1.67
C TYR A 244 -8.46 9.32 -1.94
N GLY A 245 -9.78 9.42 -2.09
CA GLY A 245 -10.66 8.25 -2.24
C GLY A 245 -10.60 7.28 -1.05
N ILE A 246 -10.17 7.75 0.12
CA ILE A 246 -9.98 6.97 1.33
C ILE A 246 -11.34 6.86 2.04
N SER A 247 -11.87 5.65 2.16
CA SER A 247 -13.04 5.40 2.99
C SER A 247 -12.65 5.42 4.47
N ARG A 248 -13.65 5.40 5.36
CA ARG A 248 -13.43 5.24 6.80
C ARG A 248 -12.58 4.00 7.13
N ASP A 249 -12.86 2.87 6.50
CA ASP A 249 -12.11 1.62 6.72
C ASP A 249 -10.63 1.74 6.31
N VAL A 250 -10.36 2.41 5.18
CA VAL A 250 -8.98 2.66 4.75
C VAL A 250 -8.29 3.62 5.71
N TYR A 251 -9.00 4.65 6.19
CA TYR A 251 -8.46 5.61 7.14
C TYR A 251 -8.04 4.96 8.46
N GLU A 252 -8.81 3.99 8.98
CA GLU A 252 -8.45 3.24 10.20
C GLU A 252 -7.13 2.46 10.09
N SER A 253 -6.59 2.27 8.89
CA SER A 253 -5.25 1.71 8.67
C SER A 253 -4.14 2.51 9.38
N HIS A 254 -4.37 3.79 9.74
CA HIS A 254 -3.42 4.58 10.52
C HIS A 254 -3.05 3.92 11.87
N LEU A 255 -3.98 3.18 12.48
CA LEU A 255 -3.74 2.46 13.73
C LEU A 255 -2.69 1.37 13.53
N THR A 256 -2.80 0.61 12.44
CA THR A 256 -1.84 -0.45 12.13
C THR A 256 -0.50 0.12 11.68
N LEU A 257 -0.51 1.16 10.84
CA LEU A 257 0.70 1.89 10.45
C LEU A 257 1.45 2.45 11.67
N SER A 258 0.72 2.90 12.69
CA SER A 258 1.34 3.36 13.93
C SER A 258 1.97 2.26 14.74
N ARG A 259 1.34 1.08 14.81
CA ARG A 259 1.94 -0.11 15.46
C ARG A 259 3.19 -0.59 14.72
N PHE A 260 3.23 -0.44 13.39
CA PHE A 260 4.43 -0.71 12.59
C PHE A 260 5.49 0.40 12.72
N GLY A 261 5.21 1.47 13.46
CA GLY A 261 6.12 2.60 13.64
C GLY A 261 6.38 3.38 12.35
N LEU A 262 5.51 3.28 11.34
CA LEU A 262 5.62 4.02 10.08
C LEU A 262 4.96 5.41 10.16
N VAL A 263 3.99 5.55 11.08
CA VAL A 263 3.26 6.79 11.38
C VAL A 263 3.20 6.95 12.89
N GLN A 264 3.30 8.18 13.39
CA GLN A 264 3.10 8.50 14.80
C GLN A 264 1.83 9.32 14.95
N LEU A 265 0.99 8.92 15.92
CA LEU A 265 -0.17 9.71 16.33
C LEU A 265 0.31 10.84 17.23
N VAL A 266 -0.06 12.08 16.91
CA VAL A 266 0.22 13.21 17.79
C VAL A 266 -0.80 13.18 18.93
N PRO A 267 -0.37 13.10 20.20
CA PRO A 267 -1.28 13.04 21.33
C PRO A 267 -2.27 14.21 21.34
N ASN A 268 -3.54 13.90 21.56
CA ASN A 268 -4.60 14.89 21.70
C ASN A 268 -5.40 14.54 22.96
N PRO A 269 -5.46 15.43 23.97
CA PRO A 269 -6.16 15.15 25.23
C PRO A 269 -7.67 14.90 25.05
N LEU A 270 -8.25 15.37 23.94
CA LEU A 270 -9.66 15.17 23.60
C LEU A 270 -9.91 13.84 22.87
N ARG A 271 -8.87 13.00 22.67
CA ARG A 271 -8.99 11.74 21.93
C ARG A 271 -8.25 10.60 22.62
N HIS A 272 -8.84 9.41 22.53
CA HIS A 272 -8.17 8.16 22.83
C HIS A 272 -7.12 7.83 21.76
N GLN A 273 -6.20 6.91 22.08
CA GLN A 273 -5.18 6.42 21.13
C GLN A 273 -5.79 5.71 19.90
N ASP A 274 -7.03 5.22 20.00
CA ASP A 274 -7.77 4.64 18.87
C ASP A 274 -8.44 5.71 17.97
N GLY A 275 -8.23 6.99 18.29
CA GLY A 275 -8.75 8.13 17.54
C GLY A 275 -10.15 8.59 17.95
N ARG A 276 -10.85 7.85 18.83
CA ARG A 276 -12.17 8.24 19.33
C ARG A 276 -12.10 9.47 20.21
N VAL A 277 -13.14 10.28 20.16
CA VAL A 277 -13.25 11.49 20.98
C VAL A 277 -13.64 11.10 22.39
N VAL A 278 -12.93 11.66 23.37
CA VAL A 278 -13.28 11.55 24.79
C VAL A 278 -14.52 12.42 25.03
N ASP A 279 -15.58 11.83 25.60
CA ASP A 279 -16.79 12.57 25.98
C ASP A 279 -17.49 13.28 24.79
N PHE A 280 -17.63 12.54 23.67
CA PHE A 280 -18.15 13.07 22.40
C PHE A 280 -19.53 13.72 22.53
N GLU A 281 -20.45 13.11 23.28
CA GLU A 281 -21.83 13.60 23.45
C GLU A 281 -21.86 15.00 24.09
N ASN A 282 -21.07 15.21 25.14
CA ASN A 282 -20.97 16.52 25.78
C ASN A 282 -20.32 17.58 24.89
N HIS A 283 -19.35 17.20 24.06
CA HIS A 283 -18.74 18.11 23.10
C HIS A 283 -19.74 18.54 22.02
N LEU A 284 -20.53 17.59 21.52
CA LEU A 284 -21.60 17.84 20.55
C LEU A 284 -22.66 18.78 21.13
N ARG A 285 -23.12 18.51 22.36
CA ARG A 285 -24.13 19.33 23.05
C ARG A 285 -23.68 20.77 23.31
N LYS A 286 -22.37 20.98 23.44
CA LYS A 286 -21.74 22.29 23.64
C LYS A 286 -21.27 22.97 22.35
N GLY A 287 -21.55 22.37 21.18
CA GLY A 287 -21.12 22.90 19.89
C GLY A 287 -19.60 23.00 19.72
N ARG A 288 -18.82 22.20 20.46
CA ARG A 288 -17.35 22.29 20.46
C ARG A 288 -16.77 21.61 19.23
N PHE A 289 -15.93 22.35 18.50
CA PHE A 289 -15.12 21.77 17.42
C PHE A 289 -14.00 20.89 18.00
N ILE A 290 -13.97 19.62 17.60
CA ILE A 290 -12.88 18.70 17.98
C ILE A 290 -11.96 18.52 16.78
N PRO A 291 -10.69 18.95 16.86
CA PRO A 291 -9.79 18.90 15.72
C PRO A 291 -9.56 17.45 15.25
N PRO A 292 -9.33 17.23 13.95
CA PRO A 292 -8.97 15.93 13.41
C PRO A 292 -7.72 15.33 14.08
N HIS A 293 -7.57 14.02 13.95
CA HIS A 293 -6.37 13.33 14.40
C HIS A 293 -5.15 13.82 13.59
N ARG A 294 -4.03 14.09 14.26
CA ARG A 294 -2.79 14.55 13.63
C ARG A 294 -1.73 13.46 13.62
N PHE A 295 -0.92 13.46 12.58
CA PHE A 295 0.03 12.41 12.26
C PHE A 295 1.40 13.00 11.95
N ARG A 296 2.45 12.32 12.40
CA ARG A 296 3.82 12.52 11.91
C ARG A 296 4.25 11.27 11.16
N ILE A 297 4.75 11.44 9.94
CA ILE A 297 5.43 10.36 9.21
C ILE A 297 6.77 10.08 9.87
N SER A 298 7.06 8.80 10.14
CA SER A 298 8.36 8.40 10.67
C SER A 298 9.47 8.64 9.65
N ALA A 299 10.69 8.86 10.14
CA ALA A 299 11.87 8.97 9.29
C ALA A 299 12.11 7.67 8.47
N ASP A 300 12.90 7.78 7.40
CA ASP A 300 13.20 6.66 6.52
C ASP A 300 13.89 5.48 7.23
N SER A 301 14.57 5.75 8.36
CA SER A 301 15.15 4.72 9.24
C SER A 301 14.12 3.69 9.72
N ALA A 302 12.83 4.03 9.75
CA ALA A 302 11.76 3.09 10.07
C ALA A 302 11.65 1.89 9.11
N PHE A 303 12.25 2.01 7.91
CA PHE A 303 12.26 0.98 6.88
C PHE A 303 13.56 0.17 6.82
N PHE A 304 14.61 0.54 7.58
CA PHE A 304 15.93 -0.10 7.48
C PHE A 304 15.97 -1.53 8.01
N GLU A 305 15.07 -1.86 8.94
CA GLU A 305 14.91 -3.21 9.47
C GLU A 305 13.96 -4.05 8.60
N LEU A 306 14.18 -5.37 8.61
CA LEU A 306 13.27 -6.32 7.98
C LEU A 306 11.89 -6.29 8.69
N PRO A 307 10.78 -6.18 7.93
CA PRO A 307 9.45 -5.95 8.50
C PRO A 307 8.89 -7.12 9.30
N MET A 308 9.26 -8.38 8.99
CA MET A 308 8.59 -9.57 9.53
C MET A 308 8.48 -9.57 11.06
N GLY A 309 9.60 -9.42 11.77
CA GLY A 309 9.62 -9.43 13.24
C GLY A 309 8.79 -8.28 13.84
N LYS A 310 8.91 -7.09 13.25
CA LYS A 310 8.19 -5.88 13.68
C LYS A 310 6.69 -5.98 13.44
N VAL A 311 6.28 -6.44 12.26
CA VAL A 311 4.88 -6.64 11.86
C VAL A 311 4.24 -7.75 12.70
N ARG A 312 4.92 -8.89 12.87
CA ARG A 312 4.43 -10.00 13.69
C ARG A 312 4.19 -9.55 15.13
N ARG A 313 5.17 -8.87 15.73
CA ARG A 313 5.05 -8.31 17.09
C ARG A 313 3.88 -7.31 17.20
N ALA A 314 3.79 -6.38 16.25
CA ALA A 314 2.74 -5.37 16.21
C ALA A 314 1.31 -5.95 16.05
N LEU A 315 1.17 -7.05 15.32
CA LEU A 315 -0.12 -7.72 15.10
C LEU A 315 -0.54 -8.58 16.30
N LEU A 316 0.41 -9.20 17.01
CA LEU A 316 0.16 -10.13 18.12
C LEU A 316 0.13 -9.45 19.50
N ASN A 317 1.02 -8.49 19.78
CA ASN A 317 1.24 -7.98 21.15
C ASN A 317 0.25 -6.89 21.60
N HIS A 318 -0.84 -6.66 20.85
CA HIS A 318 -1.83 -5.67 21.25
C HIS A 318 -3.06 -6.35 21.84
N PRO A 319 -3.32 -6.18 23.16
CA PRO A 319 -4.57 -6.64 23.74
C PRO A 319 -5.74 -5.95 23.03
N PRO A 320 -6.87 -6.65 22.82
CA PRO A 320 -8.07 -6.02 22.29
C PRO A 320 -8.43 -4.79 23.14
N SER A 321 -8.93 -3.71 22.53
CA SER A 321 -9.39 -2.56 23.32
C SER A 321 -10.45 -3.00 24.33
N ARG A 322 -10.60 -2.28 25.46
CA ARG A 322 -11.63 -2.58 26.48
C ARG A 322 -13.03 -2.77 25.88
N GLU A 323 -13.35 -2.07 24.79
CA GLU A 323 -14.60 -2.26 24.05
C GLU A 323 -14.63 -3.49 23.14
N GLN A 324 -13.51 -3.86 22.51
CA GLN A 324 -13.40 -5.13 21.78
C GLN A 324 -13.58 -6.33 22.72
N MET A 325 -13.31 -6.16 24.01
CA MET A 325 -13.67 -7.13 25.05
C MET A 325 -15.15 -7.04 25.48
N ARG A 326 -15.82 -5.89 25.28
CA ARG A 326 -17.24 -5.67 25.61
C ARG A 326 -18.20 -6.13 24.51
N SER A 327 -17.77 -6.35 23.27
CA SER A 327 -18.61 -6.96 22.23
C SER A 327 -18.78 -8.47 22.45
N LYS A 328 -19.33 -8.85 23.61
CA LYS A 328 -20.04 -10.12 23.76
C LYS A 328 -21.43 -9.87 23.20
N THR A 329 -21.70 -10.28 21.97
CA THR A 329 -23.08 -10.56 21.59
C THR A 329 -23.53 -11.66 22.55
N PRO A 330 -24.55 -11.45 23.42
CA PRO A 330 -25.12 -12.58 24.11
C PRO A 330 -25.76 -13.46 23.03
N VAL A 331 -25.31 -14.71 22.95
CA VAL A 331 -26.11 -15.76 22.30
C VAL A 331 -27.44 -15.74 23.06
N LYS A 332 -28.54 -15.46 22.35
CA LYS A 332 -29.86 -15.63 22.94
C LYS A 332 -30.06 -17.14 23.14
N ASP A 333 -30.19 -17.57 24.38
CA ASP A 333 -30.65 -18.91 24.76
C ASP A 333 -32.14 -19.06 24.40
N SER A 334 -32.45 -19.03 23.11
CA SER A 334 -33.82 -19.26 22.60
C SER A 334 -33.89 -20.28 21.47
N GLU A 335 -32.82 -21.06 21.23
CA GLU A 335 -32.83 -22.19 20.29
C GLU A 335 -32.24 -23.46 20.92
N ILE A 336 -32.71 -23.79 22.12
CA ILE A 336 -32.75 -25.17 22.59
C ILE A 336 -34.21 -25.46 22.90
N GLY A 337 -34.93 -25.90 21.87
CA GLY A 337 -36.20 -26.59 22.04
C GLY A 337 -35.95 -27.95 22.67
N TYR A 338 -36.84 -28.33 23.59
CA TYR A 338 -37.00 -29.70 24.06
C TYR A 338 -37.35 -30.65 22.90
#